data_AF-A0A520JES7-F1
#
_entry.id   AF-A0A520JES7-F1
#
_cell.length_a   1.000
_cell.length_b   1.000
_cell.length_c   1.000
_cell.angle_alpha   90.00
_cell.angle_beta   90.00
_cell.angle_gamma   90.00
#
_symmetry.space_group_name_H-M   'P 1'
#
loop_
_entity.id
_entity.type
_entity.pdbx_description
1 polymer ?
#
loop_
_entity_poly.entity_id
_entity_poly.type
_entity_poly.pdbx_seq_one_letter_code
_entity_poly.pdbx_strand_id
1 'polypeptide(L)'
;GALSGWALLAIGLMNAVMFPTIFSLASEGLGKRAAEGSGVIATAIVGGAIVPYLTGMLADKSGSLHFALLLPAICYALILAYGLYARKPVVEAAY
;
A
#
# COMPACT_ATOMS: atom_id res chain seq x y z
N GLY A 1 -2.95 15.77 -22.26
CA GLY A 1 -2.77 17.24 -22.06
C GLY A 1 -1.77 17.49 -20.94
N ALA A 2 -1.38 18.74 -20.68
CA ALA A 2 -0.43 19.04 -19.59
C ALA A 2 -0.94 18.57 -18.21
N LEU A 3 -2.26 18.69 -17.95
CA LEU A 3 -2.90 18.22 -16.72
C LEU A 3 -2.69 16.74 -16.43
N SER A 4 -2.81 15.88 -17.46
CA SER A 4 -2.56 14.44 -17.31
C SER A 4 -1.09 14.13 -17.02
N GLY A 5 -0.16 14.92 -17.56
CA GLY A 5 1.27 14.79 -17.26
C GLY A 5 1.58 15.12 -15.79
N TRP A 6 1.07 16.25 -15.29
CA TRP A 6 1.21 16.63 -13.88
C TRP A 6 0.53 15.63 -12.94
N ALA A 7 -0.63 15.10 -13.31
CA ALA A 7 -1.34 14.09 -12.51
C ALA A 7 -0.52 12.78 -12.38
N LEU A 8 0.07 12.29 -13.46
CA LEU A 8 0.91 11.08 -13.42
C LEU A 8 2.14 11.27 -12.52
N LEU A 9 2.79 12.44 -12.60
CA LEU A 9 3.91 12.77 -11.71
C LEU A 9 3.48 12.83 -10.24
N ALA A 10 2.34 13.46 -9.94
CA ALA A 10 1.80 13.53 -8.58
C ALA A 10 1.46 12.13 -8.03
N ILE A 11 0.83 11.27 -8.84
CA ILE A 11 0.53 9.88 -8.45
C ILE A 11 1.82 9.10 -8.17
N GLY A 12 2.84 9.27 -9.02
CA GLY A 12 4.16 8.65 -8.81
C GLY A 12 4.82 9.09 -7.51
N LEU A 13 4.78 10.40 -7.22
CA LEU A 13 5.31 10.96 -5.98
C LEU A 13 4.60 10.41 -4.75
N MET A 14 3.26 10.37 -4.76
CA MET A 14 2.48 9.85 -3.64
C MET A 14 2.77 8.37 -3.38
N ASN A 15 2.89 7.56 -4.44
CA ASN A 15 3.22 6.14 -4.30
C ASN A 15 4.65 5.89 -3.78
N ALA A 16 5.61 6.74 -4.14
CA ALA A 16 6.99 6.61 -3.66
C ALA A 16 7.13 6.84 -2.15
N VAL A 17 6.33 7.74 -1.56
CA VAL A 17 6.34 8.04 -0.12
C VAL A 17 5.55 7.02 0.69
N MET A 18 4.52 6.41 0.08
CA MET A 18 3.62 5.49 0.78
C MET A 18 4.34 4.27 1.38
N PHE A 19 5.20 3.59 0.61
CA PHE A 19 5.93 2.40 1.10
C PHE A 19 6.85 2.68 2.30
N PRO A 20 7.77 3.67 2.26
CA PRO A 20 8.62 3.97 3.42
C PRO A 20 7.82 4.44 4.64
N THR A 21 6.71 5.16 4.45
CA THR A 21 5.83 5.54 5.58
C THR A 21 5.16 4.33 6.22
N ILE A 22 4.61 3.40 5.43
CA ILE A 22 4.02 2.15 5.95
C ILE A 22 5.08 1.34 6.69
N PHE A 23 6.27 1.20 6.10
CA PHE A 23 7.37 0.45 6.71
C PHE A 23 7.83 1.06 8.04
N SER A 24 7.94 2.39 8.10
CA SER A 24 8.29 3.10 9.33
C SER A 24 7.23 2.89 10.42
N LEU A 25 5.95 3.11 10.10
CA LEU A 25 4.84 2.92 11.04
C LEU A 25 4.71 1.47 11.52
N ALA A 26 4.90 0.50 10.63
CA ALA A 26 4.79 -0.91 10.96
C ALA A 26 6.02 -1.43 11.74
N SER A 27 7.15 -0.74 11.69
CA SER A 27 8.36 -1.06 12.47
C SER A 27 8.42 -0.33 13.81
N GLU A 28 7.56 0.68 14.02
CA GLU A 28 7.47 1.47 15.24
C GLU A 28 6.98 0.61 16.42
N GLY A 29 7.65 0.71 17.57
CA GLY A 29 7.28 -0.04 18.78
C GLY A 29 7.72 -1.52 18.82
N LEU A 30 8.37 -2.06 17.78
CA LEU A 30 8.85 -3.46 17.78
C LEU A 30 10.17 -3.69 18.53
N GLY A 31 10.91 -2.63 18.90
CA GLY A 31 12.17 -2.74 19.64
C GLY A 31 13.15 -3.74 19.02
N LYS A 32 13.58 -4.76 19.80
CA LYS A 32 14.48 -5.84 19.34
C LYS A 32 13.93 -6.65 18.14
N ARG A 33 12.61 -6.66 17.91
CA ARG A 33 11.95 -7.42 16.84
C ARG A 33 11.71 -6.61 15.56
N ALA A 34 12.18 -5.37 15.50
CA ALA A 34 12.02 -4.52 14.31
C ALA A 34 12.62 -5.18 13.05
N ALA A 35 13.75 -5.90 13.19
CA ALA A 35 14.34 -6.66 12.09
C ALA A 35 13.42 -7.78 11.57
N GLU A 36 12.77 -8.54 12.46
CA GLU A 36 11.79 -9.56 12.06
C GLU A 36 10.55 -8.93 11.40
N GLY A 37 10.02 -7.85 11.98
CA GLY A 37 8.85 -7.15 11.46
C GLY A 37 9.09 -6.57 10.06
N SER A 38 10.23 -5.91 9.86
CA SER A 38 10.66 -5.41 8.56
C SER A 38 10.79 -6.51 7.50
N GLY A 39 11.29 -7.69 7.89
CA GLY A 39 11.37 -8.85 7.01
C GLY A 39 10.00 -9.33 6.53
N VAL A 40 9.01 -9.34 7.42
CA VAL A 40 7.62 -9.71 7.05
C VAL A 40 7.00 -8.67 6.11
N ILE A 41 7.24 -7.37 6.32
CA ILE A 41 6.76 -6.33 5.40
C ILE A 41 7.41 -6.49 4.02
N ALA A 42 8.70 -6.83 3.98
CA ALA A 42 9.42 -7.06 2.73
C ALA A 42 8.86 -8.26 1.95
N THR A 43 8.50 -9.36 2.62
CA THR A 43 7.87 -10.50 1.95
C THR A 43 6.45 -10.18 1.48
N ALA A 44 5.72 -9.31 2.18
CA ALA A 44 4.39 -8.85 1.78
C ALA A 44 4.37 -8.06 0.45
N ILE A 45 5.53 -7.59 -0.04
CA ILE A 45 5.67 -6.98 -1.38
C ILE A 45 5.20 -7.92 -2.50
N VAL A 46 5.17 -9.25 -2.26
CA VAL A 46 4.58 -10.24 -3.19
C VAL A 46 3.14 -9.90 -3.60
N GLY A 47 2.39 -9.21 -2.73
CA GLY A 47 1.06 -8.70 -3.05
C GLY A 47 1.04 -7.80 -4.30
N GLY A 48 2.13 -7.09 -4.57
CA GLY A 48 2.31 -6.27 -5.77
C GLY A 48 2.35 -7.07 -7.08
N ALA A 49 2.62 -8.39 -7.05
CA ALA A 49 2.47 -9.26 -8.21
C ALA A 49 1.06 -9.89 -8.29
N ILE A 50 0.46 -10.16 -7.13
CA ILE A 50 -0.86 -10.79 -7.02
C ILE A 50 -1.97 -9.82 -7.48
N VAL A 51 -1.94 -8.56 -7.03
CA VAL A 51 -3.00 -7.58 -7.33
C VAL A 51 -3.11 -7.26 -8.83
N PRO A 52 -2.02 -6.99 -9.57
CA PRO A 52 -2.08 -6.78 -11.02
C PRO A 52 -2.54 -8.03 -11.77
N TYR A 53 -2.10 -9.23 -11.35
CA TYR A 53 -2.54 -10.48 -11.96
C TYR A 53 -4.05 -10.69 -11.78
N LEU A 54 -4.57 -10.51 -10.57
CA LEU A 54 -6.00 -10.59 -10.29
C LEU A 54 -6.79 -9.52 -11.05
N THR A 55 -6.27 -8.29 -11.13
CA THR A 55 -6.89 -7.20 -11.89
C THR A 55 -6.98 -7.54 -13.37
N GLY A 56 -5.91 -8.08 -13.95
CA GLY A 56 -5.86 -8.54 -15.35
C GLY A 56 -6.86 -9.66 -15.61
N MET A 57 -6.89 -10.69 -14.76
CA MET A 57 -7.89 -11.75 -14.86
C MET A 57 -9.35 -11.25 -14.74
N LEU A 58 -9.61 -10.27 -13.88
CA LEU A 58 -10.94 -9.65 -13.73
C LEU A 58 -11.31 -8.82 -14.96
N ALA A 59 -10.34 -8.15 -15.58
CA ALA A 59 -10.54 -7.42 -16.82
C ALA A 59 -10.90 -8.38 -17.95
N ASP A 60 -10.15 -9.48 -18.08
CA ASP A 60 -10.37 -10.49 -19.13
C ASP A 60 -11.71 -11.23 -18.98
N LYS A 61 -12.11 -11.54 -17.74
CA LYS A 61 -13.38 -12.24 -17.48
C LYS A 61 -14.62 -11.34 -17.52
N SER A 62 -14.53 -10.09 -17.07
CA SER A 62 -15.70 -9.19 -17.04
C SER A 62 -15.91 -8.42 -18.34
N GLY A 63 -14.90 -8.38 -19.23
CA GLY A 63 -14.92 -7.58 -20.45
C GLY A 63 -14.99 -6.06 -20.19
N SER A 64 -14.86 -5.62 -18.93
CA SER A 64 -15.02 -4.22 -18.52
C SER A 64 -13.87 -3.76 -17.61
N LEU A 65 -13.08 -2.80 -18.11
CA LEU A 65 -11.93 -2.26 -17.38
C LEU A 65 -12.35 -1.55 -16.08
N HIS A 66 -13.54 -0.96 -16.05
CA HIS A 66 -14.06 -0.26 -14.88
C HIS A 66 -14.22 -1.19 -13.67
N PHE A 67 -14.64 -2.43 -13.87
CA PHE A 67 -14.82 -3.38 -12.77
C PHE A 67 -13.47 -3.90 -12.27
N ALA A 68 -12.50 -4.07 -13.17
CA ALA A 68 -11.14 -4.42 -12.80
C ALA A 68 -10.47 -3.32 -11.96
N LEU A 69 -10.68 -2.05 -12.29
CA LEU A 69 -10.14 -0.90 -11.55
C LEU A 69 -10.71 -0.74 -10.14
N LEU A 70 -11.83 -1.38 -9.83
CA LEU A 70 -12.38 -1.41 -8.48
C LEU A 70 -11.44 -2.14 -7.50
N LEU A 71 -10.72 -3.17 -7.97
CA LEU A 71 -9.81 -3.95 -7.13
C LEU A 71 -8.63 -3.11 -6.62
N PRO A 72 -7.85 -2.40 -7.47
CA PRO A 72 -6.86 -1.43 -7.02
C PRO A 72 -7.44 -0.33 -6.13
N ALA A 73 -8.65 0.16 -6.42
CA ALA A 73 -9.30 1.18 -5.60
C ALA A 73 -9.55 0.70 -4.16
N ILE A 74 -9.98 -0.56 -4.00
CA ILE A 74 -10.14 -1.19 -2.69
C ILE A 74 -8.78 -1.32 -1.98
N CYS A 75 -7.71 -1.69 -2.69
CA CYS A 75 -6.36 -1.74 -2.11
C CYS A 75 -5.92 -0.37 -1.56
N TYR A 76 -6.13 0.73 -2.31
CA TYR A 76 -5.84 2.07 -1.81
C TYR A 76 -6.72 2.46 -0.61
N ALA A 77 -7.99 2.04 -0.59
CA ALA A 77 -8.87 2.28 0.56
C ALA A 77 -8.37 1.57 1.83
N LEU A 78 -7.85 0.34 1.71
CA LEU A 78 -7.23 -0.38 2.83
C LEU A 78 -5.96 0.32 3.34
N ILE A 79 -5.13 0.84 2.44
CA ILE A 79 -3.93 1.61 2.81
C ILE A 79 -4.33 2.90 3.55
N LEU A 80 -5.38 3.59 3.07
CA LEU A 80 -5.91 4.78 3.73
C LEU A 80 -6.46 4.46 5.13
N ALA A 81 -7.18 3.34 5.28
CA ALA A 81 -7.65 2.87 6.59
C ALA A 81 -6.48 2.56 7.53
N TYR A 82 -5.41 1.92 7.03
CA TYR A 82 -4.18 1.67 7.79
C TYR A 82 -3.53 2.98 8.25
N GLY A 83 -3.40 3.97 7.36
CA GLY A 83 -2.86 5.28 7.72
C GLY A 83 -3.69 6.03 8.77
N LEU A 84 -5.02 5.90 8.73
CA LEU A 84 -5.91 6.46 9.76
C LEU A 84 -5.77 5.74 11.11
N TYR A 85 -5.60 4.41 11.08
CA TYR A 85 -5.41 3.59 12.28
C TYR A 85 -4.04 3.85 12.93
N ALA A 86 -2.96 3.85 12.14
CA ALA A 86 -1.59 4.09 12.58
C ALA A 86 -1.32 5.55 12.97
N ARG A 87 -2.30 6.45 12.80
CA ARG A 87 -2.24 7.85 13.25
C ARG A 87 -2.17 7.98 14.77
N LYS A 88 -2.55 6.94 15.51
CA LYS A 88 -2.35 6.87 16.97
C LYS A 88 -0.95 6.31 17.22
N PRO A 89 -0.01 7.09 17.78
CA PRO A 89 1.30 6.58 18.12
C PRO A 89 1.15 5.41 19.09
N VAL A 90 1.89 4.32 18.82
CA VAL A 90 1.97 3.20 19.76
C VAL A 90 2.65 3.74 21.01
N VAL A 91 1.90 3.87 22.10
CA VAL A 91 2.47 4.21 23.41
C VAL A 91 3.42 3.09 23.75
N GLU A 92 4.71 3.41 23.81
CA GLU A 92 5.78 2.50 24.18
C GLU A 92 5.40 1.82 25.49
N ALA A 93 5.02 0.53 25.41
CA ALA A 93 4.90 -0.28 26.61
C ALA A 93 6.34 -0.46 27.11
N ALA A 94 6.72 0.40 28.05
CA ALA A 94 7.94 0.28 28.81
C ALA A 94 7.98 -1.11 29.46
N TYR A 95 8.89 -1.95 29.00
CA TYR A 95 9.32 -3.19 29.63
C TYR A 95 10.78 -3.49 29.25
#